data_AF-A0A922DS79-F1
#
_entry.id   AF-A0A922DS79-F1
#
_cell.length_a   1.000
_cell.length_b   1.000
_cell.length_c   1.000
_cell.angle_alpha   90.00
_cell.angle_beta   90.00
_cell.angle_gamma   90.00
#
_symmetry.space_group_name_H-M   'P 1'
#
loop_
_entity.id
_entity.type
_entity.pdbx_description
1 polymer ?
#
loop_
_entity_poly.entity_id
_entity_poly.type
_entity_poly.pdbx_seq_one_letter_code
_entity_poly.pdbx_strand_id
1 'polypeptide(L)'
;MDKEVRRHLEIHWQRKQEIKVLPLAKTLTFYIICSILFELERGGRREAFVACFQEMIEGMWSVPINLPFTCYNCSLRASARVQNMLKDVIREKRVELERKAASPRQDLITCLLSIRNEDNEEALAVDEIVHNVIYGRHGCRI
;
A
#
# COMPACT_ATOMS: atom_id res chain seq x y z
N MET A 1 -13.39 -2.59 -5.77
CA MET A 1 -12.65 -3.19 -6.91
C MET A 1 -13.24 -2.77 -8.25
N ASP A 2 -14.49 -3.11 -8.56
CA ASP A 2 -15.14 -2.85 -9.87
C ASP A 2 -15.15 -1.37 -10.30
N LYS A 3 -15.34 -0.44 -9.35
CA LYS A 3 -15.28 1.00 -9.60
C LYS A 3 -13.90 1.50 -10.05
N GLU A 4 -12.83 0.85 -9.61
CA GLU A 4 -11.45 1.18 -10.04
C GLU A 4 -11.20 0.64 -11.45
N VAL A 5 -11.63 -0.60 -11.73
CA VAL A 5 -11.49 -1.24 -13.05
C VAL A 5 -12.24 -0.47 -14.12
N ARG A 6 -13.54 -0.18 -13.89
CA ARG A 6 -14.37 0.55 -14.86
C ARG A 6 -13.78 1.91 -15.22
N ARG A 7 -13.36 2.67 -14.21
CA ARG A 7 -12.73 3.98 -14.41
C ARG A 7 -11.39 3.86 -15.14
N HIS A 8 -10.58 2.86 -14.83
CA HIS A 8 -9.30 2.65 -15.52
C HIS A 8 -9.49 2.39 -17.01
N LEU A 9 -10.52 1.62 -17.37
CA LEU A 9 -10.92 1.40 -18.76
C LEU A 9 -11.41 2.71 -19.42
N GLU A 10 -12.25 3.49 -18.73
CA GLU A 10 -12.74 4.78 -19.24
C GLU A 10 -11.62 5.79 -19.50
N ILE A 11 -10.64 5.91 -18.59
CA ILE A 11 -9.57 6.93 -18.70
C ILE A 11 -8.48 6.51 -19.68
N HIS A 12 -8.09 5.23 -19.65
CA HIS A 12 -6.86 4.80 -20.32
C HIS A 12 -7.10 3.97 -21.60
N TRP A 13 -8.28 3.36 -21.77
CA TRP A 13 -8.56 2.42 -22.86
C TRP A 13 -9.56 2.97 -23.87
N GLN A 14 -10.59 3.71 -23.43
CA GLN A 14 -11.57 4.25 -24.36
C GLN A 14 -10.92 5.19 -25.39
N ARG A 15 -11.31 5.03 -26.65
CA ARG A 15 -10.90 5.85 -27.81
C ARG A 15 -9.41 5.78 -28.16
N LYS A 16 -8.67 4.77 -27.71
CA LYS A 16 -7.29 4.50 -28.15
C LYS A 16 -7.23 3.33 -29.12
N GLN A 17 -6.54 3.53 -30.25
CA GLN A 17 -6.37 2.50 -31.28
C GLN A 17 -5.33 1.44 -30.88
N GLU A 18 -4.34 1.83 -30.08
CA GLU A 18 -3.31 0.96 -29.52
C GLU A 18 -3.09 1.32 -28.04
N ILE A 19 -2.92 0.30 -27.19
CA ILE A 19 -2.65 0.46 -25.76
C ILE A 19 -1.50 -0.44 -25.33
N LYS A 20 -0.66 0.07 -24.42
CA LYS A 20 0.34 -0.74 -23.74
C LYS A 20 -0.32 -1.39 -22.53
N VAL A 21 -0.82 -2.61 -22.70
CA VAL A 21 -1.61 -3.31 -21.67
C VAL A 21 -0.80 -3.52 -20.38
N LEU A 22 0.47 -3.93 -20.47
CA LEU A 22 1.30 -4.24 -19.30
C LEU A 22 1.44 -3.07 -18.31
N PRO A 23 1.88 -1.85 -18.70
CA PRO A 23 1.99 -0.73 -17.76
C PRO A 23 0.62 -0.28 -17.21
N LEU A 24 -0.44 -0.37 -18.01
CA LEU A 24 -1.80 -0.04 -17.57
C LEU A 24 -2.31 -1.04 -16.53
N ALA A 25 -2.14 -2.33 -16.78
CA ALA A 25 -2.48 -3.40 -15.84
C ALA A 25 -1.69 -3.26 -14.52
N LYS A 26 -0.38 -2.97 -14.59
CA LYS A 26 0.44 -2.69 -13.39
C LYS A 26 -0.15 -1.54 -12.56
N THR A 27 -0.46 -0.43 -13.22
CA THR A 27 -1.05 0.76 -12.58
C THR A 27 -2.40 0.44 -11.93
N LEU A 28 -3.28 -0.26 -12.64
CA LEU A 28 -4.58 -0.69 -12.12
C LEU A 28 -4.43 -1.58 -10.89
N THR A 29 -3.54 -2.57 -10.93
CA THR A 29 -3.28 -3.47 -9.80
C THR A 29 -2.80 -2.70 -8.58
N PHE A 30 -1.87 -1.74 -8.73
CA PHE A 30 -1.45 -0.89 -7.62
C PHE A 30 -2.59 -0.08 -7.02
N TYR A 31 -3.43 0.51 -7.87
CA TYR A 31 -4.60 1.25 -7.42
C TYR A 31 -5.58 0.35 -6.66
N ILE A 32 -5.84 -0.87 -7.15
CA ILE A 32 -6.72 -1.83 -6.47
C ILE A 32 -6.13 -2.22 -5.11
N ILE A 33 -4.85 -2.58 -5.05
CA ILE A 33 -4.15 -2.93 -3.80
C ILE A 33 -4.26 -1.77 -2.81
N CYS A 34 -3.95 -0.54 -3.21
CA CYS A 34 -4.02 0.61 -2.31
C CYS A 34 -5.45 0.88 -1.80
N SER A 35 -6.47 0.68 -2.64
CA SER A 35 -7.87 0.83 -2.24
C SER A 35 -8.34 -0.28 -1.30
N ILE A 36 -7.88 -1.53 -1.50
CA ILE A 36 -8.29 -2.66 -0.66
C ILE A 36 -7.56 -2.67 0.67
N LEU A 37 -6.24 -2.40 0.65
CA LEU A 37 -5.41 -2.55 1.84
C LEU A 37 -5.58 -1.36 2.81
N PHE A 38 -5.79 -0.15 2.28
CA PHE A 38 -5.71 1.08 3.10
C PHE A 38 -6.97 1.93 3.04
N GLU A 39 -7.96 1.54 2.24
CA GLU A 39 -9.17 2.32 1.99
C GLU A 39 -8.88 3.79 1.62
N LEU A 40 -7.70 4.02 1.02
CA LEU A 40 -7.20 5.35 0.73
C LEU A 40 -8.09 6.00 -0.33
N GLU A 41 -8.75 7.10 0.05
CA GLU A 41 -9.59 7.86 -0.87
C GLU A 41 -8.76 8.43 -2.03
N ARG A 42 -9.43 8.63 -3.18
CA ARG A 42 -8.79 9.24 -4.35
C ARG A 42 -8.39 10.68 -4.03
N GLY A 43 -7.14 11.03 -4.30
CA GLY A 43 -6.60 12.36 -4.09
C GLY A 43 -5.08 12.34 -4.02
N GLY A 44 -4.47 13.49 -3.74
CA GLY A 44 -3.01 13.64 -3.74
C GLY A 44 -2.28 12.67 -2.79
N ARG A 45 -2.89 12.31 -1.65
CA ARG A 45 -2.33 11.34 -0.71
C ARG A 45 -2.18 9.95 -1.33
N ARG A 46 -3.20 9.46 -2.05
CA ARG A 46 -3.18 8.16 -2.73
C ARG A 46 -2.21 8.15 -3.90
N GLU A 47 -2.17 9.22 -4.69
CA GLU A 47 -1.24 9.33 -5.82
C GLU A 47 0.21 9.34 -5.35
N ALA A 48 0.52 10.10 -4.29
CA ALA A 48 1.84 10.10 -3.67
C ALA A 48 2.22 8.73 -3.09
N PHE A 49 1.26 8.04 -2.46
CA PHE A 49 1.49 6.70 -1.93
C PHE A 49 1.80 5.71 -3.05
N VAL A 50 0.99 5.67 -4.11
CA VAL A 50 1.18 4.78 -5.26
C VAL A 50 2.54 5.04 -5.92
N ALA A 51 2.91 6.30 -6.12
CA ALA A 51 4.21 6.67 -6.70
C ALA A 51 5.38 6.18 -5.83
N CYS A 52 5.36 6.44 -4.53
CA CYS A 52 6.41 5.97 -3.61
C CYS A 52 6.45 4.44 -3.51
N PHE A 53 5.30 3.78 -3.51
CA PHE A 53 5.21 2.32 -3.43
C PHE A 53 5.75 1.64 -4.70
N GLN A 54 5.49 2.23 -5.87
CA GLN A 54 6.05 1.78 -7.12
C GLN A 54 7.57 1.96 -7.16
N GLU A 55 8.08 3.12 -6.76
CA GLU A 55 9.54 3.39 -6.66
C GLU A 55 10.22 2.41 -5.70
N MET A 56 9.58 2.11 -4.56
CA MET A 56 10.06 1.11 -3.60
C MET A 56 10.17 -0.28 -4.22
N ILE A 57 9.13 -0.77 -4.89
CA ILE A 57 9.13 -2.12 -5.47
C ILE A 57 10.11 -2.22 -6.64
N GLU A 58 10.19 -1.20 -7.49
CA GLU A 58 11.10 -1.22 -8.64
C GLU A 58 12.57 -1.34 -8.21
N GLY A 59 12.99 -0.63 -7.15
CA GLY A 59 14.35 -0.79 -6.62
C GLY A 59 14.54 -1.99 -5.69
N MET A 60 13.48 -2.59 -5.15
CA MET A 60 13.57 -3.85 -4.39
C MET A 60 14.08 -5.01 -5.25
N TRP A 61 13.74 -5.03 -6.55
CA TRP A 61 14.22 -6.03 -7.50
C TRP A 61 15.57 -5.67 -8.14
N SER A 62 16.21 -4.57 -7.72
CA SER A 62 17.49 -4.12 -8.27
C SER A 62 18.69 -4.69 -7.50
N VAL A 63 19.89 -4.53 -8.06
CA VAL A 63 21.13 -4.97 -7.39
C VAL A 63 21.28 -4.20 -6.06
N PRO A 64 21.49 -4.88 -4.92
CA PRO A 64 21.47 -4.27 -3.58
C PRO A 64 22.75 -3.47 -3.29
N ILE A 65 23.03 -2.44 -4.09
CA ILE A 65 24.17 -1.52 -3.93
C ILE A 65 23.63 -0.16 -3.49
N ASN A 66 23.97 0.25 -2.27
CA ASN A 66 23.49 1.50 -1.68
C ASN A 66 24.40 2.69 -2.06
N LEU A 67 24.15 3.28 -3.23
CA LEU A 67 24.84 4.49 -3.70
C LEU A 67 23.79 5.55 -4.11
N PRO A 68 24.07 6.86 -3.99
CA PRO A 68 23.07 7.93 -4.13
C PRO A 68 22.36 8.02 -5.50
N PHE A 69 22.80 7.25 -6.49
CA PHE A 69 22.29 7.20 -7.85
C PHE A 69 21.74 5.83 -8.25
N THR A 70 21.69 4.86 -7.34
CA THR A 70 21.17 3.51 -7.63
C THR A 70 19.68 3.42 -7.37
N CYS A 71 19.00 2.57 -8.15
CA CYS A 71 17.60 2.23 -7.91
C CYS A 71 17.38 1.69 -6.49
N TYR A 72 18.36 0.95 -5.94
CA TYR A 72 18.30 0.45 -4.57
C TYR A 72 18.32 1.56 -3.52
N ASN A 73 19.12 2.61 -3.68
CA ASN A 73 19.07 3.74 -2.75
C ASN A 73 17.73 4.49 -2.83
N CYS A 74 17.21 4.68 -4.05
CA CYS A 74 15.89 5.28 -4.27
C CYS A 74 14.78 4.45 -3.61
N SER A 75 14.80 3.11 -3.74
CA SER A 75 13.80 2.27 -3.10
C SER A 75 13.86 2.28 -1.59
N LEU A 76 15.06 2.37 -0.98
CA LEU A 76 15.18 2.52 0.48
C LEU A 76 14.52 3.82 0.96
N ARG A 77 14.76 4.94 0.24
CA ARG A 77 14.15 6.24 0.56
C ARG A 77 12.63 6.23 0.36
N ALA A 78 12.18 5.61 -0.73
CA ALA A 78 10.76 5.44 -1.02
C ALA A 78 10.08 4.52 0.02
N SER A 79 10.76 3.45 0.45
CA SER A 79 10.29 2.56 1.51
C SER A 79 10.08 3.31 2.82
N ALA A 80 11.03 4.14 3.24
CA ALA A 80 10.88 4.97 4.44
C ALA A 80 9.67 5.91 4.35
N ARG A 81 9.42 6.51 3.18
CA ARG A 81 8.23 7.35 2.95
C ARG A 81 6.94 6.54 3.04
N VAL A 82 6.87 5.39 2.39
CA VAL A 82 5.71 4.47 2.43
C VAL A 82 5.43 4.05 3.87
N GLN A 83 6.46 3.66 4.63
CA GLN A 83 6.32 3.27 6.04
C GLN A 83 5.72 4.41 6.87
N ASN A 84 6.20 5.64 6.71
CA ASN A 84 5.64 6.81 7.42
C ASN A 84 4.18 7.07 7.05
N MET A 85 3.87 7.09 5.75
CA MET A 85 2.49 7.27 5.29
C MET A 85 1.55 6.19 5.83
N LEU A 86 2.04 4.94 5.94
CA LEU A 86 1.28 3.84 6.47
C LEU A 86 1.06 3.96 7.98
N LYS A 87 2.06 4.42 8.74
CA LYS A 87 1.92 4.74 10.17
C LYS A 87 0.82 5.79 10.40
N ASP A 88 0.75 6.80 9.54
CA ASP A 88 -0.31 7.81 9.60
C ASP A 88 -1.70 7.20 9.36
N VAL A 89 -1.83 6.33 8.35
CA VAL A 89 -3.10 5.61 8.07
C VAL A 89 -3.48 4.72 9.25
N ILE A 90 -2.55 3.96 9.81
CA ILE A 90 -2.80 3.09 10.97
C ILE A 90 -3.31 3.91 12.17
N ARG A 91 -2.70 5.08 12.41
CA ARG A 91 -3.13 5.97 13.50
C ARG A 91 -4.55 6.49 13.29
N GLU A 92 -4.89 6.91 12.07
CA GLU A 92 -6.24 7.36 11.71
C GLU A 92 -7.27 6.23 11.94
N LYS A 93 -6.99 5.04 11.40
CA LYS A 93 -7.86 3.87 11.51
C LYS A 93 -8.04 3.39 12.96
N ARG A 94 -7.00 3.48 13.79
CA ARG A 94 -7.09 3.17 15.23
C ARG A 94 -8.09 4.07 15.93
N VAL A 95 -8.04 5.38 15.67
CA VAL A 95 -8.98 6.35 16.25
C VAL A 95 -10.42 6.11 15.76
N GLU A 96 -10.60 5.75 14.49
CA GLU A 96 -11.92 5.40 13.94
C GLU A 96 -12.52 4.14 14.57
N LEU A 97 -11.69 3.12 14.83
CA LEU A 97 -12.07 1.90 15.54
C LEU A 97 -12.48 2.19 16.99
N GLU A 98 -11.69 2.97 17.72
CA GLU A 98 -12.00 3.38 19.10
C GLU A 98 -13.33 4.13 19.19
N ARG A 99 -13.64 4.95 18.19
CA ARG A 99 -14.90 5.70 18.06
C ARG A 99 -16.08 4.84 17.58
N LYS A 100 -15.88 3.54 17.33
CA LYS A 100 -16.85 2.62 16.69
C LYS A 100 -17.36 3.13 15.33
N ALA A 101 -16.61 4.01 14.67
CA ALA A 101 -16.93 4.53 13.34
C ALA A 101 -16.52 3.56 12.23
N ALA A 102 -15.54 2.68 12.51
CA ALA A 102 -15.08 1.63 11.60
C ALA A 102 -15.46 0.24 12.12
N SER A 103 -15.74 -0.69 11.20
CA SER A 103 -15.99 -2.10 11.50
C SER A 103 -14.68 -2.90 11.43
N PRO A 104 -14.40 -3.81 12.38
CA PRO A 104 -13.18 -4.62 12.47
C PRO A 104 -12.73 -5.37 11.20
N ARG A 105 -13.57 -5.46 10.16
CA ARG A 105 -13.30 -6.21 8.92
C ARG A 105 -13.50 -5.37 7.65
N GLN A 106 -13.48 -4.04 7.76
CA GLN A 106 -13.62 -3.15 6.60
C GLN A 106 -12.41 -3.20 5.65
N ASP A 107 -11.21 -3.17 6.21
CA ASP A 107 -9.95 -3.17 5.45
C ASP A 107 -8.86 -3.99 6.17
N LEU A 108 -7.73 -4.21 5.50
CA LEU A 108 -6.63 -5.02 6.06
C LEU A 108 -6.08 -4.41 7.36
N ILE A 109 -5.88 -3.09 7.41
CA ILE A 109 -5.31 -2.42 8.59
C ILE A 109 -6.23 -2.56 9.79
N THR A 110 -7.53 -2.33 9.59
CA THR A 110 -8.56 -2.47 10.61
C THR A 110 -8.67 -3.91 11.10
N CYS A 111 -8.52 -4.89 10.20
CA CYS A 111 -8.44 -6.31 10.53
C CYS A 111 -7.22 -6.62 11.40
N LEU A 112 -6.02 -6.15 11.01
CA LEU A 112 -4.79 -6.37 11.75
C LEU A 112 -4.83 -5.69 13.14
N LEU A 113 -5.38 -4.47 13.22
CA LEU A 113 -5.59 -3.74 14.48
C LEU A 113 -6.59 -4.41 15.42
N SER A 114 -7.50 -5.24 14.89
CA SER A 114 -8.52 -5.93 15.67
C SER A 114 -8.06 -7.29 16.20
N ILE A 115 -6.86 -7.76 15.83
CA ILE A 115 -6.30 -8.98 16.38
C ILE A 115 -5.95 -8.75 17.85
N ARG A 116 -6.40 -9.68 18.69
CA ARG A 116 -6.15 -9.67 20.14
C ARG A 116 -5.35 -10.91 20.54
N ASN A 117 -4.47 -10.75 21.52
CA ASN A 117 -3.72 -11.86 22.11
C ASN A 117 -4.59 -12.58 23.18
N GLU A 118 -4.02 -13.59 23.84
CA GLU A 118 -4.71 -14.36 24.89
C GLU A 118 -5.14 -13.49 26.08
N ASP A 119 -4.39 -12.41 26.34
CA ASP A 119 -4.66 -11.43 27.41
C ASP A 119 -5.63 -10.31 26.96
N ASN A 120 -6.23 -10.42 25.78
CA ASN A 120 -7.14 -9.44 25.17
C ASN A 120 -6.51 -8.05 24.90
N GLU A 121 -5.19 -8.00 24.73
CA GLU A 121 -4.42 -6.82 24.30
C GLU A 121 -4.18 -6.83 22.79
N GLU A 122 -3.70 -5.71 22.23
CA GLU A 122 -3.29 -5.63 20.82
C GLU A 122 -2.19 -6.64 20.50
N ALA A 123 -2.47 -7.57 19.58
CA ALA A 123 -1.54 -8.66 19.27
C ALA A 123 -0.35 -8.26 18.39
N LEU A 124 -0.44 -7.09 17.73
CA LEU A 124 0.55 -6.63 16.76
C LEU A 124 0.96 -5.19 17.07
N ALA A 125 2.26 -4.94 17.14
CA ALA A 125 2.78 -3.58 17.21
C ALA A 125 2.61 -2.87 15.85
N VAL A 126 2.57 -1.53 15.85
CA VAL A 126 2.43 -0.73 14.61
C VAL A 126 3.51 -1.08 13.58
N ASP A 127 4.75 -1.24 14.02
CA ASP A 127 5.85 -1.61 13.12
C ASP A 127 5.70 -3.02 12.52
N GLU A 128 5.09 -3.96 13.25
CA GLU A 128 4.77 -5.30 12.73
C GLU A 128 3.63 -5.24 11.71
N ILE A 129 2.61 -4.41 11.95
CA ILE A 129 1.53 -4.17 10.99
C ILE A 129 2.12 -3.58 9.70
N VAL A 130 2.97 -2.55 9.81
CA VAL A 130 3.67 -1.93 8.67
C VAL A 130 4.49 -2.97 7.91
N HIS A 131 5.24 -3.81 8.62
CA HIS A 131 6.05 -4.85 8.02
C HIS A 131 5.20 -5.90 7.28
N ASN A 132 4.13 -6.40 7.91
CA ASN A 132 3.24 -7.40 7.33
C ASN A 132 2.54 -6.89 6.07
N VAL A 133 2.18 -5.61 6.05
CA VAL A 133 1.55 -4.96 4.89
C VAL A 133 2.53 -4.84 3.71
N ILE A 134 3.76 -4.41 3.98
CA ILE A 134 4.72 -4.09 2.91
C ILE A 134 5.39 -5.35 2.37
N TYR A 135 5.82 -6.26 3.25
CA TYR A 135 6.68 -7.39 2.89
C TYR A 135 5.96 -8.75 2.96
N GLY A 136 4.77 -8.79 3.57
CA GLY A 136 4.09 -10.05 3.86
C GLY A 136 4.79 -10.86 4.96
N ARG A 137 4.11 -11.88 5.49
CA ARG A 137 4.64 -12.77 6.56
C ARG A 137 5.88 -13.59 6.14
N HIS A 138 6.20 -13.58 4.85
CA HIS A 138 7.37 -14.20 4.25
C HIS A 138 8.10 -13.17 3.40
N GLY A 139 8.52 -12.06 4.00
CA GLY A 139 9.45 -11.12 3.38
C GLY A 139 10.61 -11.91 2.80
N CYS A 140 10.64 -12.01 1.47
CA CYS A 140 11.67 -12.73 0.75
C CYS A 140 13.00 -12.10 1.16
N ARG A 141 13.80 -12.84 1.93
CA ARG A 141 15.19 -12.48 2.20
C ARG A 141 15.88 -12.45 0.84
N ILE A 142 16.11 -11.25 0.32
CA ILE A 142 17.06 -10.99 -0.76
C ILE A 142 18.44 -10.93 -0.11
#